data_AF-A0A7N2MVD9-F1
#
_entry.id   AF-A0A7N2MVD9-F1
#
_cell.length_a   1.000
_cell.length_b   1.000
_cell.length_c   1.000
_cell.angle_alpha   90.00
_cell.angle_beta   90.00
_cell.angle_gamma   90.00
#
_symmetry.space_group_name_H-M   'P 1'
#
loop_
_entity.id
_entity.type
_entity.pdbx_description
1 polymer ?
#
loop_
_entity_poly.entity_id
_entity_poly.type
_entity_poly.pdbx_seq_one_letter_code
_entity_poly.pdbx_strand_id
1 'polypeptide(L)'
;MLLLLAIGASLVHGHKGTRVGFYSTKCPQAESIVSSTIQCHFNSDHTVAAGLLRTHFHDCFMRGCDASVLIEAAKTQLEAACPGVVSCADILALAAHDSVVLVNGSSWAVPTGRRDGRVFIGN
;
A
#
# COMPACT_ATOMS: atom_id res chain seq x y z
N MET A 1 -31.02 -12.44 -44.36
CA MET A 1 -30.36 -11.19 -43.95
C MET A 1 -30.95 -10.69 -42.63
N LEU A 2 -30.92 -11.53 -41.59
CA LEU A 2 -31.32 -11.15 -40.22
C LEU A 2 -30.69 -12.15 -39.22
N LEU A 3 -29.38 -12.19 -39.18
CA LEU A 3 -28.61 -12.86 -38.13
C LEU A 3 -27.49 -11.89 -37.75
N LEU A 4 -27.21 -11.76 -36.45
CA LEU A 4 -26.10 -11.02 -35.79
C LEU A 4 -26.44 -9.63 -35.20
N LEU A 5 -27.17 -9.62 -34.09
CA LEU A 5 -26.99 -8.62 -33.02
C LEU A 5 -26.97 -9.34 -31.66
N ALA A 6 -25.94 -10.14 -31.42
CA ALA A 6 -25.53 -10.54 -30.07
C ALA A 6 -24.14 -9.94 -29.82
N ILE A 7 -24.10 -8.62 -29.66
CA ILE A 7 -22.90 -7.92 -29.21
C ILE A 7 -22.77 -8.19 -27.71
N GLY A 8 -21.66 -8.82 -27.34
CA GLY A 8 -21.40 -9.41 -26.03
C GLY A 8 -21.61 -8.46 -24.85
N ALA A 9 -22.42 -8.92 -23.90
CA ALA A 9 -22.31 -8.48 -22.52
C ALA A 9 -21.05 -9.12 -21.92
N SER A 10 -19.88 -8.54 -22.18
CA SER A 10 -18.71 -8.78 -21.35
C SER A 10 -19.09 -8.35 -19.93
N LEU A 11 -19.23 -9.30 -19.02
CA LEU A 11 -19.21 -9.02 -17.59
C LEU A 11 -17.85 -8.38 -17.27
N VAL A 12 -17.78 -7.05 -17.30
CA VAL A 12 -16.65 -6.31 -16.72
C VAL A 12 -16.70 -6.64 -15.24
N HIS A 13 -15.91 -7.62 -14.82
CA HIS A 13 -15.59 -7.84 -13.42
C HIS A 13 -14.75 -6.64 -13.00
N GLY A 14 -15.41 -5.56 -12.60
CA GLY A 14 -14.73 -4.46 -11.91
C GLY A 14 -13.93 -5.08 -10.77
N HIS A 15 -12.61 -4.89 -10.78
CA HIS A 15 -11.79 -5.24 -9.63
C HIS A 15 -12.46 -4.61 -8.41
N LYS A 16 -12.80 -5.44 -7.39
CA LYS A 16 -13.27 -4.92 -6.11
C LYS A 16 -12.31 -3.82 -5.69
N GLY A 17 -12.81 -2.58 -5.64
CA GLY A 17 -12.01 -1.40 -5.34
C GLY A 17 -11.41 -1.47 -3.93
N THR A 18 -10.65 -0.45 -3.58
CA THR A 18 -10.13 -0.30 -2.22
C THR A 18 -11.27 -0.14 -1.22
N ARG A 19 -11.10 -0.62 0.00
CA ARG A 19 -12.07 -0.43 1.10
C ARG A 19 -11.36 -0.40 2.45
N VAL A 20 -11.96 0.26 3.42
CA VAL A 20 -11.51 0.23 4.82
C VAL A 20 -11.65 -1.21 5.35
N GLY A 21 -10.65 -1.68 6.10
CA GLY A 21 -10.63 -3.03 6.65
C GLY A 21 -10.45 -4.13 5.59
N PHE A 22 -9.83 -3.85 4.44
CA PHE A 22 -9.58 -4.86 3.40
C PHE A 22 -8.82 -6.09 3.93
N TYR A 23 -7.89 -5.88 4.85
CA TYR A 23 -7.05 -6.93 5.46
C TYR A 23 -7.60 -7.53 6.76
N SER A 24 -8.72 -7.04 7.28
CA SER A 24 -9.28 -7.43 8.60
C SER A 24 -9.36 -8.94 8.84
N THR A 25 -9.66 -9.74 7.81
CA THR A 25 -9.77 -11.20 7.94
C THR A 25 -8.53 -11.97 7.50
N LYS A 26 -7.68 -11.38 6.66
CA LYS A 26 -6.51 -12.07 6.05
C LYS A 26 -5.20 -11.75 6.75
N CYS A 27 -5.05 -10.51 7.22
CA CYS A 27 -3.91 -10.03 7.95
C CYS A 27 -4.36 -8.91 8.91
N PRO A 28 -5.00 -9.26 10.04
CA PRO A 28 -5.56 -8.27 10.97
C PRO A 28 -4.50 -7.34 11.58
N GLN A 29 -3.23 -7.75 11.57
CA GLN A 29 -2.12 -6.95 12.09
C GLN A 29 -1.49 -6.02 11.05
N ALA A 30 -2.01 -5.98 9.83
CA ALA A 30 -1.39 -5.24 8.73
C ALA A 30 -1.21 -3.75 9.06
N GLU A 31 -2.28 -3.07 9.45
CA GLU A 31 -2.26 -1.64 9.77
C GLU A 31 -1.36 -1.35 10.99
N SER A 32 -1.41 -2.19 12.02
CA SER A 32 -0.58 -2.02 13.22
C SER A 32 0.92 -2.21 12.96
N ILE A 33 1.30 -3.18 12.12
CA ILE A 33 2.71 -3.44 11.78
C ILE A 33 3.29 -2.28 10.98
N VAL A 34 2.53 -1.73 10.03
CA VAL A 34 2.96 -0.54 9.28
C VAL A 34 3.12 0.64 10.24
N SER A 35 2.10 0.92 11.05
CA SER A 35 2.12 2.05 11.97
C SER A 35 3.26 1.98 12.99
N SER A 36 3.51 0.82 13.59
CA SER A 36 4.63 0.64 14.52
C SER A 36 5.97 0.85 13.82
N THR A 37 6.12 0.35 12.59
CA THR A 37 7.36 0.51 11.82
C THR A 37 7.62 1.98 11.52
N ILE A 38 6.62 2.72 11.04
CA ILE A 38 6.77 4.14 10.73
C ILE A 38 7.04 4.97 11.98
N GLN A 39 6.33 4.72 13.08
CA GLN A 39 6.55 5.40 14.36
C GLN A 39 7.99 5.21 14.87
N CYS A 40 8.51 3.98 14.84
CA CYS A 40 9.86 3.68 15.31
C CYS A 40 10.93 4.45 14.52
N HIS A 41 10.76 4.55 13.20
CA HIS A 41 11.70 5.27 12.35
C HIS A 41 11.55 6.78 12.43
N PHE A 42 10.33 7.30 12.55
CA PHE A 42 10.08 8.73 12.74
C PHE A 42 10.72 9.27 14.01
N ASN A 43 10.74 8.48 15.09
CA ASN A 43 11.41 8.86 16.34
C ASN A 43 12.93 8.98 16.19
N SER A 44 13.52 8.37 15.17
CA SER A 44 14.97 8.44 14.89
C SER A 44 15.29 9.53 13.87
N ASP A 45 14.45 9.68 12.84
CA ASP A 45 14.61 10.66 11.79
C ASP A 45 13.24 11.21 11.36
N HIS A 46 12.97 12.48 11.65
CA HIS A 46 11.70 13.12 11.31
C HIS A 46 11.54 13.40 9.81
N THR A 47 12.63 13.38 9.02
CA THR A 47 12.57 13.63 7.56
C THR A 47 11.84 12.50 6.81
N VAL A 48 11.71 11.33 7.43
CA VAL A 48 10.98 10.18 6.88
C VAL A 48 9.51 10.51 6.59
N ALA A 49 8.88 11.40 7.37
CA ALA A 49 7.48 11.78 7.13
C ALA A 49 7.32 12.52 5.78
N ALA A 50 8.21 13.47 5.51
CA ALA A 50 8.23 14.18 4.23
C ALA A 50 8.63 13.23 3.08
N GLY A 51 9.58 12.33 3.32
CA GLY A 51 9.99 11.30 2.37
C GLY A 51 8.85 10.36 1.97
N LEU A 52 8.12 9.80 2.94
CA LEU A 52 7.00 8.88 2.71
C LEU A 52 5.84 9.57 1.98
N LEU A 53 5.50 10.80 2.38
CA LEU A 53 4.51 11.61 1.66
C LEU A 53 4.92 11.87 0.22
N ARG A 54 6.18 12.25 0.00
CA ARG A 54 6.73 12.44 -1.35
C ARG A 54 6.64 11.13 -2.15
N THR A 55 7.07 10.01 -1.58
CA THR A 55 7.04 8.70 -2.25
C THR A 55 5.62 8.27 -2.60
N HIS A 56 4.62 8.59 -1.77
CA HIS A 56 3.21 8.33 -2.08
C HIS A 56 2.74 9.01 -3.37
N PHE A 57 3.09 10.28 -3.58
CA PHE A 57 2.68 11.03 -4.78
C PHE A 57 3.57 10.76 -5.99
N HIS A 58 4.80 10.29 -5.76
CA HIS A 58 5.76 9.96 -6.81
C HIS A 58 5.74 8.48 -7.23
N ASP A 59 4.73 7.71 -6.78
CA ASP A 59 4.57 6.25 -6.95
C ASP A 59 5.29 5.67 -8.19
N CYS A 60 6.55 5.29 -8.00
CA CYS A 60 7.35 4.61 -9.00
C CYS A 60 8.52 3.91 -8.32
N PHE A 61 8.34 2.59 -8.12
CA PHE A 61 9.29 1.55 -7.72
C PHE A 61 10.32 1.88 -6.63
N MET A 62 10.35 1.06 -5.57
CA MET A 62 11.29 1.10 -4.44
C MET A 62 12.78 0.96 -4.87
N ARG A 63 13.33 1.90 -5.64
CA ARG A 63 14.71 1.93 -6.13
C ARG A 63 15.46 3.20 -5.72
N GLY A 64 14.82 4.08 -4.95
CA GLY A 64 15.47 5.24 -4.31
C GLY A 64 15.79 4.95 -2.83
N CYS A 65 16.89 5.50 -2.32
CA CYS A 65 17.50 5.08 -1.05
C CYS A 65 16.83 5.58 0.24
N ASP A 66 15.74 6.36 0.19
CA ASP A 66 15.29 7.08 1.40
C ASP A 66 14.01 6.50 2.01
N ALA A 67 13.01 6.12 1.19
CA ALA A 67 11.73 5.57 1.65
C ALA A 67 11.59 4.05 1.43
N SER A 68 12.39 3.46 0.54
CA SER A 68 12.33 2.02 0.22
C SER A 68 12.70 1.14 1.40
N VAL A 69 13.68 1.54 2.21
CA VAL A 69 14.14 0.77 3.38
C VAL A 69 13.03 0.63 4.43
N LEU A 70 12.23 1.69 4.63
CA LEU A 70 11.11 1.69 5.58
C LEU A 70 9.99 0.77 5.12
N ILE A 71 9.63 0.86 3.84
CA ILE A 71 8.62 0.01 3.23
C ILE A 71 9.08 -1.45 3.23
N GLU A 72 10.37 -1.71 2.98
CA GLU A 72 10.94 -3.07 3.01
C GLU A 72 10.96 -3.64 4.43
N ALA A 73 11.27 -2.84 5.45
CA ALA A 73 11.21 -3.28 6.85
C ALA A 73 9.78 -3.65 7.26
N ALA A 74 8.78 -2.85 6.87
CA ALA A 74 7.37 -3.17 7.10
C ALA A 74 6.95 -4.40 6.29
N LYS A 75 7.36 -4.49 5.02
CA LYS A 75 7.07 -5.61 4.13
C LYS A 75 7.65 -6.91 4.66
N THR A 76 8.89 -6.91 5.15
CA THR A 76 9.54 -8.07 5.75
C THR A 76 8.75 -8.59 6.96
N GLN A 77 8.33 -7.69 7.86
CA GLN A 77 7.51 -8.06 9.01
C GLN A 77 6.14 -8.60 8.58
N LEU A 78 5.52 -8.00 7.58
CA LEU A 78 4.24 -8.45 7.04
C LEU A 78 4.35 -9.80 6.33
N GLU A 79 5.43 -10.06 5.58
CA GLU A 79 5.67 -11.36 4.96
C GLU A 79 5.92 -12.45 6.00
N ALA A 80 6.54 -12.12 7.14
CA ALA A 80 6.66 -13.06 8.26
C ALA A 80 5.33 -13.35 8.94
N ALA A 81 4.45 -12.34 9.07
CA ALA A 81 3.15 -12.48 9.73
C ALA A 81 2.05 -13.07 8.83
N CYS A 82 2.00 -12.67 7.56
CA CYS A 82 0.97 -13.00 6.59
C CYS A 82 1.53 -13.01 5.14
N PRO A 83 2.21 -14.11 4.74
CA PRO A 83 2.94 -14.19 3.47
C PRO A 83 2.06 -13.88 2.24
N GLY A 84 2.53 -12.99 1.37
CA GLY A 84 1.90 -12.65 0.10
C GLY A 84 0.53 -11.97 0.21
N VAL A 85 0.14 -11.49 1.39
CA VAL A 85 -1.19 -10.90 1.61
C VAL A 85 -1.22 -9.40 1.34
N VAL A 86 -0.26 -8.65 1.89
CA VAL A 86 -0.28 -7.18 1.87
C VAL A 86 0.60 -6.63 0.74
N SER A 87 0.06 -5.72 -0.07
CA SER A 87 0.78 -5.12 -1.20
C SER A 87 1.70 -3.98 -0.74
N CYS A 88 2.79 -3.76 -1.46
CA CYS A 88 3.68 -2.62 -1.22
C CYS A 88 2.94 -1.29 -1.44
N ALA A 89 2.02 -1.24 -2.40
CA ALA A 89 1.17 -0.08 -2.66
C ALA A 89 0.30 0.29 -1.44
N ASP A 90 -0.25 -0.69 -0.72
CA ASP A 90 -1.01 -0.40 0.50
C ASP A 90 -0.12 -0.09 1.71
N ILE A 91 1.07 -0.69 1.81
CA ILE A 91 2.06 -0.30 2.83
C ILE A 91 2.43 1.18 2.65
N LEU A 92 2.68 1.63 1.42
CA LEU A 92 2.99 3.02 1.11
C LEU A 92 1.82 3.96 1.44
N ALA A 93 0.59 3.55 1.14
CA ALA A 93 -0.59 4.35 1.46
C ALA A 93 -0.81 4.51 2.98
N LEU A 94 -0.64 3.43 3.74
CA LEU A 94 -0.71 3.44 5.20
C LEU A 94 0.43 4.26 5.80
N ALA A 95 1.66 4.08 5.32
CA ALA A 95 2.83 4.80 5.81
C ALA A 95 2.75 6.31 5.56
N ALA A 96 2.19 6.73 4.42
CA ALA A 96 1.94 8.14 4.12
C ALA A 96 0.88 8.75 5.05
N HIS A 97 -0.21 8.02 5.34
CA HIS A 97 -1.19 8.45 6.34
C HIS A 97 -0.54 8.61 7.72
N ASP A 98 0.21 7.61 8.18
CA ASP A 98 0.84 7.64 9.49
C ASP A 98 1.86 8.78 9.58
N SER A 99 2.55 9.09 8.48
CA SER A 99 3.42 10.27 8.37
C SER A 99 2.66 11.59 8.59
N VAL A 100 1.44 11.74 8.05
CA VAL A 100 0.59 12.92 8.29
C VAL A 100 0.20 13.00 9.76
N VAL A 101 -0.23 11.90 10.34
CA VAL A 101 -0.64 11.84 11.75
C VAL A 101 0.53 12.19 12.67
N LEU A 102 1.73 11.70 12.38
CA LEU A 102 2.95 11.96 13.16
C LEU A 102 3.40 13.41 13.16
N VAL A 103 3.09 14.16 12.09
CA VAL A 103 3.35 15.61 12.01
C VAL A 103 2.15 16.45 12.48
N ASN A 104 1.29 15.89 13.33
CA ASN A 104 0.08 16.52 13.88
C ASN A 104 -0.98 16.89 12.83
N GLY A 105 -1.02 16.17 11.71
CA GLY A 105 -2.09 16.29 10.71
C GLY A 105 -3.36 15.51 11.09
N SER A 106 -4.39 15.60 10.25
CA SER A 106 -5.64 14.86 10.45
C SER A 106 -5.46 13.36 10.24
N SER A 107 -6.11 12.53 11.05
CA SER A 107 -6.25 11.09 10.79
C SER A 107 -7.53 10.79 10.00
N TRP A 108 -7.46 9.81 9.10
CA TRP A 108 -8.62 9.29 8.37
C TRP A 108 -8.46 7.79 8.10
N ALA A 109 -9.58 7.09 7.89
CA ALA A 109 -9.53 5.68 7.53
C ALA A 109 -8.98 5.49 6.11
N VAL A 110 -7.88 4.74 5.97
CA VAL A 110 -7.22 4.50 4.68
C VAL A 110 -7.88 3.30 3.97
N PRO A 111 -8.50 3.47 2.79
CA PRO A 111 -8.97 2.34 2.00
C PRO A 111 -7.77 1.55 1.47
N THR A 112 -7.74 0.25 1.74
CA THR A 112 -6.71 -0.71 1.30
C THR A 112 -7.28 -1.70 0.27
N GLY A 113 -6.42 -2.44 -0.42
CA GLY A 113 -6.75 -3.34 -1.53
C GLY A 113 -6.08 -2.98 -2.86
N ARG A 114 -5.08 -2.08 -2.85
CA ARG A 114 -4.24 -1.79 -4.02
C ARG A 114 -3.40 -3.02 -4.34
N ARG A 115 -2.97 -3.15 -5.60
CA ARG A 115 -2.10 -4.24 -6.05
C ARG A 115 -0.81 -3.66 -6.60
N ASP A 116 0.28 -4.37 -6.38
CA ASP A 116 1.59 -3.97 -6.90
C ASP A 116 1.62 -4.11 -8.44
N GLY A 117 2.29 -3.15 -9.09
CA GLY A 117 2.54 -3.21 -10.53
C GLY A 117 3.50 -4.36 -10.88
N ARG A 118 3.24 -5.06 -11.99
CA ARG A 118 4.14 -6.11 -12.52
C ARG A 118 5.36 -5.47 -13.20
N VAL A 119 6.26 -4.85 -12.45
CA VAL A 119 7.63 -4.70 -12.96
C VAL A 119 8.39 -5.93 -12.48
N PHE A 120 8.42 -6.95 -13.33
CA PHE A 120 9.34 -8.06 -13.18
C PHE A 120 10.75 -7.49 -13.35
N ILE A 121 11.48 -7.32 -12.25
CA ILE A 121 12.92 -7.11 -12.35
C ILE A 121 13.54 -8.50 -12.49
N GLY A 122 13.47 -9.00 -13.73
CA GLY A 122 14.41 -9.98 -14.21
C GLY A 122 15.71 -9.26 -14.55
N ASN A 123 16.74 -9.51 -13.73
CA ASN A 123 18.11 -9.85 -14.15
C ASN A 123 18.91 -10.19 -12.90
#